data_AF-A0A3B9WS41-F1
#
_entry.id   AF-A0A3B9WS41-F1
#
_cell.length_a   1.000
_cell.length_b   1.000
_cell.length_c   1.000
_cell.angle_alpha   90.00
_cell.angle_beta   90.00
_cell.angle_gamma   90.00
#
_symmetry.space_group_name_H-M   'P 1'
#
loop_
_entity.id
_entity.type
_entity.pdbx_description
1 polymer ?
#
loop_
_entity_poly.entity_id
_entity_poly.type
_entity_poly.pdbx_seq_one_letter_code
_entity_poly.pdbx_strand_id
1 'polypeptide(L)'
;MHWILAPNVEVNMLNLLKWLEEWHRDNAFGDGYALDIKISTVDNPGWSVKIDLTDTKYDGISMDEIKEECSDDDWIFCKIENKIFQGYGDCLKLEKIIEAFRKAINIAEWNSKMESEHLPDIFTSIKDSFIYGNGYWYPLERKYKPELKPVVYNLDRIYKAGGKGIDLLKTVFQTAEINSVRGFHPFKYEGQATWMDIPDIKKFLYEKDGNAYKFSWINEEYYFDVNEDWIVYVSHEGTITFCGERLVLIAEEVIPREYKM
;
A
#
# COMPACT_ATOMS: atom_id res chain seq x y z
N MET A 1 17.78 5.40 31.24
CA MET A 1 17.58 5.58 29.78
C MET A 1 16.31 4.85 29.43
N HIS A 2 15.19 5.55 29.36
CA HIS A 2 13.96 5.00 28.80
C HIS A 2 14.03 5.24 27.29
N TRP A 3 14.15 4.16 26.52
CA TRP A 3 13.85 4.20 25.11
C TRP A 3 12.34 4.38 24.98
N ILE A 4 11.91 5.57 24.61
CA ILE A 4 10.55 5.80 24.14
C ILE A 4 10.48 5.06 22.80
N LEU A 5 9.73 3.96 22.73
CA LEU A 5 9.36 3.36 21.46
C LEU A 5 8.76 4.47 20.60
N ALA A 6 9.25 4.63 19.37
CA ALA A 6 8.73 5.63 18.46
C ALA A 6 7.19 5.45 18.37
N PRO A 7 6.39 6.52 18.56
CA PRO A 7 4.92 6.44 18.60
C PRO A 7 4.30 5.76 17.37
N ASN A 8 5.06 5.64 16.28
CA ASN A 8 4.65 5.04 15.02
C ASN A 8 4.55 3.50 15.05
N VAL A 9 5.30 2.80 15.92
CA VAL A 9 5.26 1.33 15.99
C VAL A 9 4.02 0.84 16.75
N GLU A 10 3.68 1.52 17.86
CA GLU A 10 2.49 1.17 18.66
C GLU A 10 1.19 1.38 17.88
N VAL A 11 1.09 2.42 17.06
CA VAL A 11 -0.14 2.71 16.27
C VAL A 11 -0.33 1.71 15.12
N ASN A 12 0.74 1.36 14.39
CA ASN A 12 0.65 0.40 13.28
C ASN A 12 0.34 -1.02 13.75
N MET A 13 0.98 -1.49 14.83
CA MET A 13 0.75 -2.83 15.36
C MET A 13 -0.67 -2.99 15.95
N LEU A 14 -1.18 -1.96 16.64
CA LEU A 14 -2.55 -1.95 17.17
C LEU A 14 -3.59 -2.03 16.04
N ASN A 15 -3.31 -1.42 14.89
CA ASN A 15 -4.17 -1.51 13.70
C ASN A 15 -4.14 -2.93 13.09
N LEU A 16 -2.98 -3.58 13.02
CA LEU A 16 -2.85 -4.92 12.42
C LEU A 16 -3.51 -6.01 13.26
N LEU A 17 -3.33 -5.98 14.58
CA LEU A 17 -3.99 -6.94 15.47
C LEU A 17 -5.52 -6.76 15.43
N LYS A 18 -5.99 -5.52 15.47
CA LYS A 18 -7.43 -5.23 15.34
C LYS A 18 -7.98 -5.72 13.99
N TRP A 19 -7.25 -5.50 12.90
CA TRP A 19 -7.63 -6.04 11.59
C TRP A 19 -7.72 -7.57 11.62
N LEU A 20 -6.78 -8.27 12.26
CA LEU A 20 -6.80 -9.74 12.37
C LEU A 20 -7.99 -10.23 13.22
N GLU A 21 -8.33 -9.53 14.31
CA GLU A 21 -9.52 -9.80 15.13
C GLU A 21 -10.82 -9.65 14.32
N GLU A 22 -10.93 -8.58 13.54
CA GLU A 22 -12.07 -8.32 12.66
C GLU A 22 -12.17 -9.36 11.54
N TRP A 23 -11.04 -9.67 10.89
CA TRP A 23 -10.96 -10.70 9.86
C TRP A 23 -11.37 -12.07 10.42
N HIS A 24 -10.88 -12.44 11.60
CA HIS A 24 -11.29 -13.68 12.25
C HIS A 24 -12.79 -13.68 12.54
N ARG A 25 -13.33 -12.64 13.17
CA ARG A 25 -14.77 -12.52 13.47
C ARG A 25 -15.62 -12.71 12.21
N ASP A 26 -15.23 -12.09 11.10
CA ASP A 26 -16.02 -12.10 9.87
C ASP A 26 -15.95 -13.44 9.11
N ASN A 27 -14.94 -14.27 9.40
CA ASN A 27 -14.75 -15.59 8.77
C ASN A 27 -15.00 -16.77 9.72
N ALA A 28 -15.25 -16.52 11.02
CA ALA A 28 -15.45 -17.56 12.03
C ALA A 28 -16.85 -18.20 12.02
N PHE A 29 -17.82 -17.68 11.25
CA PHE A 29 -19.19 -18.18 11.23
C PHE A 29 -19.49 -18.93 9.92
N GLY A 30 -19.31 -20.26 9.95
CA GLY A 30 -19.62 -21.20 8.87
C GLY A 30 -20.02 -22.58 9.41
N ASP A 31 -20.50 -23.46 8.51
CA ASP A 31 -21.31 -24.65 8.83
C ASP A 31 -20.60 -25.83 9.54
N GLY A 32 -19.41 -25.68 10.13
CA GLY A 32 -18.88 -26.79 10.95
C GLY A 32 -17.42 -26.79 11.40
N TYR A 33 -16.53 -25.96 10.85
CA TYR A 33 -15.14 -25.90 11.28
C TYR A 33 -14.80 -24.52 11.82
N ALA A 34 -14.22 -24.49 13.02
CA ALA A 34 -13.69 -23.26 13.60
C ALA A 34 -12.44 -22.86 12.79
N LEU A 35 -12.45 -21.64 12.26
CA LEU A 35 -11.27 -20.99 11.71
C LEU A 35 -10.13 -21.04 12.75
N ASP A 36 -8.99 -21.64 12.39
CA ASP A 36 -7.84 -21.78 13.29
C ASP A 36 -6.72 -20.81 12.92
N ILE A 37 -6.31 -20.00 13.90
CA ILE A 37 -5.18 -19.07 13.82
C ILE A 37 -4.18 -19.49 14.90
N LYS A 38 -3.00 -19.97 14.48
CA LYS A 38 -1.94 -20.41 15.38
C LYS A 38 -0.71 -19.52 15.26
N ILE A 39 -0.39 -18.81 16.35
CA ILE A 39 0.86 -18.06 16.52
C ILE A 39 1.72 -18.80 17.55
N SER A 40 2.95 -19.14 17.17
CA SER A 40 3.88 -19.93 17.99
C SER A 40 5.33 -19.52 17.73
N THR A 41 6.26 -20.04 18.51
CA THR A 41 7.70 -19.84 18.30
C THR A 41 8.32 -21.03 17.57
N VAL A 42 9.45 -20.80 16.90
CA VAL A 42 10.27 -21.84 16.23
C VAL A 42 11.64 -22.01 16.90
N ASP A 43 12.34 -23.11 16.58
CA ASP A 43 13.63 -23.48 17.20
C ASP A 43 14.77 -22.51 16.86
N ASN A 44 14.77 -21.95 15.64
CA ASN A 44 15.59 -20.79 15.30
C ASN A 44 14.83 -19.54 15.79
N PRO A 45 15.25 -18.85 16.87
CA PRO A 45 14.38 -17.93 17.62
C PRO A 45 13.56 -17.01 16.71
N GLY A 46 12.25 -17.16 16.78
CA GLY A 46 11.37 -16.51 15.81
C GLY A 46 9.93 -16.91 15.96
N TRP A 47 9.12 -16.49 14.99
CA TRP A 47 7.69 -16.68 14.95
C TRP A 47 7.27 -17.66 13.86
N SER A 48 6.20 -18.40 14.12
CA SER A 48 5.43 -19.18 13.16
C SER A 48 3.96 -18.79 13.30
N VAL A 49 3.38 -18.28 12.21
CA VAL A 49 1.95 -17.97 12.07
C VAL A 49 1.34 -18.91 11.04
N LYS A 50 0.29 -19.62 11.42
CA LYS A 50 -0.48 -20.50 10.53
C LYS A 50 -1.96 -20.13 10.60
N ILE A 51 -2.58 -19.95 9.44
CA ILE A 51 -4.01 -19.61 9.32
C ILE A 51 -4.62 -20.54 8.27
N ASP A 52 -5.56 -21.37 8.71
CA ASP A 52 -6.28 -22.28 7.81
C ASP A 52 -7.40 -21.51 7.09
N LEU A 53 -7.35 -21.46 5.76
CA LEU A 53 -8.35 -20.78 4.93
C LEU A 53 -9.42 -21.74 4.43
N THR A 54 -9.37 -23.02 4.81
CA THR A 54 -10.38 -24.02 4.45
C THR A 54 -11.76 -23.55 4.89
N ASP A 55 -12.76 -23.76 4.03
CA ASP A 55 -14.15 -23.36 4.24
C ASP A 55 -14.38 -21.84 4.43
N THR A 56 -13.37 -21.02 4.13
CA THR A 56 -13.53 -19.57 3.97
C THR A 56 -13.69 -19.23 2.48
N LYS A 57 -14.16 -18.01 2.17
CA LYS A 57 -14.17 -17.50 0.78
C LYS A 57 -12.75 -17.36 0.17
N TYR A 58 -11.70 -17.57 0.96
CA TYR A 58 -10.30 -17.45 0.56
C TYR A 58 -9.62 -18.81 0.31
N ASP A 59 -10.36 -19.92 0.34
CA ASP A 59 -9.80 -21.27 0.24
C ASP A 59 -9.11 -21.58 -1.12
N GLY A 60 -9.39 -20.77 -2.15
CA GLY A 60 -8.81 -20.86 -3.49
C GLY A 60 -7.73 -19.81 -3.81
N ILE A 61 -7.34 -18.96 -2.85
CA ILE A 61 -6.38 -17.89 -3.12
C ILE A 61 -4.95 -18.43 -3.17
N SER A 62 -4.08 -17.70 -3.88
CA SER A 62 -2.64 -17.92 -3.86
C SER A 62 -1.93 -16.59 -3.60
N MET A 63 -0.68 -16.67 -3.14
CA MET A 63 0.19 -15.52 -2.99
C MET A 63 1.56 -15.86 -3.57
N ASP A 64 2.28 -14.84 -4.05
CA ASP A 64 3.69 -14.98 -4.34
C ASP A 64 4.45 -15.29 -3.05
N GLU A 65 5.37 -16.25 -3.12
CA GLU A 65 6.21 -16.61 -1.99
C GLU A 65 7.10 -15.43 -1.61
N ILE A 66 7.01 -15.01 -0.35
CA ILE A 66 7.95 -14.05 0.24
C ILE A 66 9.08 -14.88 0.84
N LYS A 67 10.30 -14.64 0.37
CA LYS A 67 11.51 -15.27 0.92
C LYS A 67 12.63 -14.25 0.93
N GLU A 68 12.87 -13.68 2.10
CA GLU A 68 13.94 -12.70 2.34
C GLU A 68 14.83 -13.23 3.46
N GLU A 69 16.13 -13.32 3.19
CA GLU A 69 17.11 -13.89 4.12
C GLU A 69 18.38 -13.02 4.06
N CYS A 70 18.42 -12.01 4.92
CA CYS A 70 19.54 -11.08 5.02
C CYS A 70 20.61 -11.60 5.98
N SER A 71 20.19 -12.22 7.09
CA SER A 71 21.05 -12.86 8.08
C SER A 71 20.25 -13.83 8.96
N ASP A 72 20.93 -14.56 9.85
CA ASP A 72 20.29 -15.48 10.80
C ASP A 72 19.26 -14.80 11.73
N ASP A 73 19.42 -13.49 11.97
CA ASP A 73 18.55 -12.66 12.80
C ASP A 73 17.71 -11.65 11.98
N ASP A 74 17.71 -11.76 10.64
CA ASP A 74 16.91 -10.92 9.74
C ASP A 74 16.43 -11.75 8.55
N TRP A 75 15.29 -12.43 8.73
CA TRP A 75 14.71 -13.32 7.73
C TRP A 75 13.19 -13.43 7.87
N ILE A 76 12.52 -13.62 6.74
CA ILE A 76 11.08 -13.86 6.67
C ILE A 76 10.73 -14.79 5.50
N PHE A 77 9.77 -15.68 5.75
CA PHE A 77 9.23 -16.60 4.78
C PHE A 77 7.71 -16.66 4.90
N CYS A 78 6.97 -16.30 3.85
CA CYS A 78 5.51 -16.40 3.82
C CYS A 78 5.03 -17.07 2.53
N LYS A 79 4.08 -18.00 2.64
CA LYS A 79 3.40 -18.63 1.50
C LYS A 79 1.98 -19.07 1.86
N ILE A 80 1.17 -19.32 0.83
CA ILE A 80 -0.09 -20.07 0.96
C ILE A 80 0.10 -21.40 0.24
N GLU A 81 -0.05 -22.49 0.97
CA GLU A 81 0.07 -23.85 0.43
C GLU A 81 -0.97 -24.74 1.10
N ASN A 82 -1.66 -25.57 0.30
CA ASN A 82 -2.73 -26.44 0.78
C ASN A 82 -3.81 -25.69 1.58
N LYS A 83 -4.22 -24.50 1.10
CA LYS A 83 -5.21 -23.62 1.74
C LYS A 83 -4.78 -23.05 3.10
N ILE A 84 -3.51 -23.19 3.48
CA ILE A 84 -3.00 -22.68 4.75
C ILE A 84 -2.00 -21.57 4.44
N PHE A 85 -2.24 -20.37 4.99
CA PHE A 85 -1.21 -19.35 5.08
C PHE A 85 -0.18 -19.76 6.12
N GLN A 86 1.09 -19.75 5.74
CA GLN A 86 2.21 -20.10 6.59
C GLN A 86 3.26 -18.99 6.52
N GLY A 87 3.47 -18.33 7.66
CA GLY A 87 4.47 -17.29 7.80
C GLY A 87 5.47 -17.62 8.91
N TYR A 88 6.74 -17.41 8.64
CA TYR A 88 7.85 -17.64 9.55
C TYR A 88 8.82 -16.47 9.47
N GLY A 89 9.48 -16.14 10.56
CA GLY A 89 10.48 -15.07 10.57
C GLY A 89 11.20 -14.97 11.91
N ASP A 90 12.25 -14.16 11.94
CA ASP A 90 13.00 -13.89 13.17
C ASP A 90 12.14 -13.25 14.27
N CYS A 91 12.73 -13.05 15.45
CA CYS A 91 12.05 -12.55 16.64
C CYS A 91 11.32 -11.21 16.46
N LEU A 92 11.65 -10.41 15.45
CA LEU A 92 11.07 -9.09 15.18
C LEU A 92 10.10 -9.08 13.98
N LYS A 93 9.78 -10.24 13.37
CA LYS A 93 8.96 -10.30 12.14
C LYS A 93 7.49 -10.66 12.33
N LEU A 94 6.99 -10.83 13.56
CA LEU A 94 5.58 -11.17 13.79
C LEU A 94 4.63 -10.20 13.08
N GLU A 95 4.89 -8.90 13.20
CA GLU A 95 4.09 -7.85 12.55
C GLU A 95 4.15 -7.98 11.02
N LYS A 96 5.35 -8.16 10.46
CA LYS A 96 5.56 -8.33 9.01
C LYS A 96 4.87 -9.59 8.46
N ILE A 97 4.82 -10.66 9.24
CA ILE A 97 4.11 -11.89 8.88
C ILE A 97 2.58 -11.64 8.82
N ILE A 98 2.01 -10.96 9.82
CA ILE A 98 0.58 -10.60 9.85
C ILE A 98 0.26 -9.62 8.71
N GLU A 99 1.15 -8.65 8.45
CA GLU A 99 1.02 -7.73 7.32
C GLU A 99 1.02 -8.45 5.97
N ALA A 100 1.89 -9.45 5.79
CA ALA A 100 1.91 -10.29 4.58
C ALA A 100 0.58 -11.06 4.40
N PHE A 101 0.02 -11.59 5.49
CA PHE A 101 -1.28 -12.24 5.44
C PHE A 101 -2.39 -11.26 5.04
N ARG A 102 -2.49 -10.11 5.70
CA ARG A 102 -3.43 -9.03 5.35
C ARG A 102 -3.34 -8.65 3.89
N LYS A 103 -2.11 -8.47 3.38
CA LYS A 103 -1.86 -8.14 1.98
C LYS A 103 -2.39 -9.22 1.04
N ALA A 104 -2.18 -10.50 1.33
CA ALA A 104 -2.68 -11.60 0.52
C ALA A 104 -4.23 -11.62 0.45
N ILE A 105 -4.89 -11.42 1.59
CA ILE A 105 -6.35 -11.32 1.67
C ILE A 105 -6.86 -10.13 0.84
N ASN A 106 -6.26 -8.95 1.01
CA ASN A 106 -6.69 -7.75 0.32
C ASN A 106 -6.46 -7.84 -1.20
N ILE A 107 -5.40 -8.52 -1.65
CA ILE A 107 -5.20 -8.83 -3.08
C ILE A 107 -6.34 -9.69 -3.61
N ALA A 108 -6.72 -10.74 -2.90
CA ALA A 108 -7.82 -11.61 -3.30
C ALA A 108 -9.16 -10.86 -3.37
N GLU A 109 -9.47 -10.04 -2.37
CA GLU A 109 -10.68 -9.21 -2.37
C GLU A 109 -10.69 -8.21 -3.52
N TRP A 110 -9.55 -7.57 -3.78
CA TRP A 110 -9.44 -6.62 -4.89
C TRP A 110 -9.62 -7.31 -6.24
N ASN A 111 -9.00 -8.48 -6.45
CA ASN A 111 -9.15 -9.24 -7.70
C ASN A 111 -10.61 -9.60 -7.95
N SER A 112 -11.34 -10.03 -6.91
CA SER A 112 -12.78 -10.32 -6.99
C SER A 112 -13.64 -9.07 -7.30
N LYS A 113 -13.30 -7.90 -6.73
CA LYS A 113 -13.98 -6.63 -7.04
C LYS A 113 -13.79 -6.22 -8.50
N MET A 114 -12.58 -6.40 -9.05
CA MET A 114 -12.30 -6.06 -10.45
C MET A 114 -12.99 -6.99 -11.45
N GLU A 115 -13.12 -8.28 -11.14
CA GLU A 115 -13.90 -9.23 -11.95
C GLU A 115 -15.40 -8.88 -11.98
N SER A 116 -15.91 -8.21 -10.95
CA SER A 116 -17.32 -7.82 -10.83
C SER A 116 -17.64 -6.40 -11.31
N GLU A 117 -16.68 -5.73 -11.98
CA GLU A 117 -16.76 -4.32 -12.42
C GLU A 117 -17.09 -3.30 -11.31
N HIS A 118 -17.02 -3.72 -10.03
CA HIS A 118 -17.29 -2.85 -8.89
C HIS A 118 -16.00 -2.14 -8.45
N LEU A 119 -15.98 -0.83 -8.62
CA LEU A 119 -14.93 0.04 -8.10
C LEU A 119 -15.02 0.09 -6.56
N PRO A 120 -13.89 0.04 -5.83
CA PRO A 120 -13.90 0.37 -4.40
C PRO A 120 -14.45 1.79 -4.19
N ASP A 121 -15.16 2.02 -3.08
CA ASP A 121 -15.92 3.26 -2.82
C ASP A 121 -15.11 4.55 -3.02
N ILE A 122 -13.84 4.53 -2.65
CA ILE A 122 -12.94 5.68 -2.84
C ILE A 122 -12.69 5.97 -4.33
N PHE A 123 -12.52 4.94 -5.16
CA PHE A 123 -12.30 5.10 -6.60
C PHE A 123 -13.59 5.38 -7.36
N THR A 124 -14.73 4.84 -6.91
CA THR A 124 -16.06 5.26 -7.37
C THR A 124 -16.24 6.76 -7.12
N SER A 125 -15.95 7.22 -5.91
CA SER A 125 -16.07 8.62 -5.53
C SER A 125 -15.12 9.52 -6.31
N ILE A 126 -13.87 9.10 -6.51
CA ILE A 126 -12.89 9.80 -7.36
C ILE A 126 -13.44 9.91 -8.78
N LYS A 127 -13.86 8.80 -9.40
CA LYS A 127 -14.43 8.78 -10.75
C LYS A 127 -15.65 9.71 -10.87
N ASP A 128 -16.57 9.65 -9.93
CA ASP A 128 -17.77 10.49 -9.91
C ASP A 128 -17.43 11.98 -9.74
N SER A 129 -16.43 12.30 -8.91
CA SER A 129 -16.01 13.69 -8.70
C SER A 129 -15.51 14.37 -9.97
N PHE A 130 -14.84 13.62 -10.85
CA PHE A 130 -14.40 14.10 -12.16
C PHE A 130 -15.55 14.21 -13.16
N ILE A 131 -16.49 13.24 -13.17
CA ILE A 131 -17.63 13.23 -14.10
C ILE A 131 -18.57 14.41 -13.82
N TYR A 132 -18.78 14.74 -12.54
CA TYR A 132 -19.78 15.74 -12.12
C TYR A 132 -19.21 17.12 -11.79
N GLY A 133 -17.94 17.40 -12.11
CA GLY A 133 -17.45 18.75 -12.37
C GLY A 133 -16.98 19.58 -11.17
N ASN A 134 -16.53 18.98 -10.06
CA ASN A 134 -16.01 19.73 -8.90
C ASN A 134 -14.51 19.50 -8.65
N GLY A 135 -13.68 19.98 -9.58
CA GLY A 135 -12.32 20.42 -9.26
C GLY A 135 -11.21 19.41 -9.51
N TYR A 136 -10.43 19.70 -10.55
CA TYR A 136 -9.15 19.11 -10.95
C TYR A 136 -7.99 19.27 -9.93
N TRP A 137 -8.32 19.48 -8.66
CA TRP A 137 -7.35 19.71 -7.58
C TRP A 137 -7.73 19.08 -6.25
N TYR A 138 -8.84 18.34 -6.20
CA TYR A 138 -9.54 18.07 -4.95
C TYR A 138 -10.03 16.62 -4.72
N PRO A 139 -9.46 15.53 -5.27
CA PRO A 139 -10.04 14.21 -5.01
C PRO A 139 -9.90 13.76 -3.55
N LEU A 140 -8.93 14.31 -2.81
CA LEU A 140 -8.56 13.84 -1.48
C LEU A 140 -8.81 14.87 -0.37
N GLU A 141 -9.30 16.06 -0.68
CA GLU A 141 -9.42 17.09 0.34
C GLU A 141 -10.57 16.76 1.30
N ARG A 142 -10.18 16.39 2.53
CA ARG A 142 -10.90 16.35 3.83
C ARG A 142 -12.29 15.70 3.93
N LYS A 143 -13.00 15.45 2.83
CA LYS A 143 -14.41 15.05 2.81
C LYS A 143 -14.60 13.53 2.77
N TYR A 144 -13.66 12.79 2.18
CA TYR A 144 -13.83 11.35 1.93
C TYR A 144 -13.07 10.45 2.92
N LYS A 145 -11.85 10.86 3.33
CA LYS A 145 -11.07 10.22 4.40
C LYS A 145 -10.26 11.28 5.17
N PRO A 146 -10.87 12.06 6.09
CA PRO A 146 -10.17 13.09 6.86
C PRO A 146 -8.94 12.57 7.62
N GLU A 147 -8.90 11.27 7.92
CA GLU A 147 -7.79 10.54 8.54
C GLU A 147 -6.53 10.45 7.66
N LEU A 148 -6.65 10.53 6.33
CA LEU A 148 -5.49 10.37 5.43
C LEU A 148 -4.54 11.58 5.41
N LYS A 149 -4.95 12.72 5.98
CA LYS A 149 -4.14 13.94 6.20
C LYS A 149 -3.15 14.25 5.05
N PRO A 150 -3.61 14.69 3.87
CA PRO A 150 -2.74 14.87 2.70
C PRO A 150 -1.65 15.92 2.92
N VAL A 151 -0.50 15.71 2.29
CA VAL A 151 0.53 16.74 2.07
C VAL A 151 0.82 16.90 0.59
N VAL A 152 0.89 18.15 0.12
CA VAL A 152 1.03 18.48 -1.31
C VAL A 152 2.36 19.18 -1.58
N TYR A 153 3.01 18.80 -2.67
CA TYR A 153 4.24 19.43 -3.15
C TYR A 153 4.14 19.82 -4.63
N ASN A 154 4.82 20.91 -4.96
CA ASN A 154 5.02 21.36 -6.33
C ASN A 154 6.08 20.46 -7.01
N LEU A 155 5.58 19.46 -7.74
CA LEU A 155 6.38 18.46 -8.42
C LEU A 155 7.25 19.08 -9.52
N ASP A 156 6.72 20.08 -10.20
CA ASP A 156 7.40 20.86 -11.23
C ASP A 156 8.71 21.51 -10.72
N ARG A 157 8.66 22.09 -9.51
CA ARG A 157 9.83 22.68 -8.83
C ARG A 157 10.80 21.62 -8.36
N ILE A 158 10.30 20.48 -7.87
CA ILE A 158 11.15 19.33 -7.49
C ILE A 158 11.95 18.85 -8.71
N TYR A 159 11.32 18.66 -9.87
CA TYR A 159 12.02 18.21 -11.07
C TYR A 159 13.01 19.24 -11.63
N LYS A 160 12.68 20.53 -11.56
CA LYS A 160 13.55 21.62 -12.03
C LYS A 160 14.79 21.83 -11.13
N ALA A 161 14.88 21.20 -9.95
CA ALA A 161 16.00 21.31 -9.00
C ALA A 161 17.29 20.55 -9.41
N GLY A 162 17.51 20.29 -10.71
CA GLY A 162 18.80 19.79 -11.23
C GLY A 162 19.14 18.34 -10.86
N GLY A 163 18.18 17.41 -10.96
CA GLY A 163 18.38 15.97 -10.74
C GLY A 163 18.22 15.52 -9.28
N LYS A 164 18.50 16.39 -8.30
CA LYS A 164 18.38 16.07 -6.86
C LYS A 164 16.95 15.86 -6.37
N GLY A 165 15.96 16.52 -6.99
CA GLY A 165 14.56 16.38 -6.57
C GLY A 165 13.98 14.99 -6.80
N ILE A 166 14.45 14.29 -7.82
CA ILE A 166 14.10 12.88 -8.07
C ILE A 166 14.58 12.00 -6.92
N ASP A 167 15.77 12.27 -6.39
CA ASP A 167 16.33 11.51 -5.28
C ASP A 167 15.51 11.73 -4.00
N LEU A 168 14.91 12.91 -3.80
CA LEU A 168 13.95 13.12 -2.70
C LEU A 168 12.75 12.18 -2.80
N LEU A 169 12.11 12.09 -3.99
CA LEU A 169 10.97 11.20 -4.18
C LEU A 169 11.36 9.73 -4.01
N LYS A 170 12.51 9.32 -4.57
CA LYS A 170 13.06 7.97 -4.32
C LYS A 170 13.23 7.70 -2.84
N THR A 171 13.82 8.64 -2.10
CA THR A 171 14.03 8.50 -0.66
C THR A 171 12.71 8.36 0.09
N VAL A 172 11.66 9.10 -0.29
CA VAL A 172 10.32 8.92 0.31
C VAL A 172 9.84 7.47 0.14
N PHE A 173 9.84 6.93 -1.09
CA PHE A 173 9.35 5.58 -1.34
C PHE A 173 10.23 4.50 -0.72
N GLN A 174 11.55 4.67 -0.73
CA GLN A 174 12.51 3.75 -0.10
C GLN A 174 12.31 3.70 1.42
N THR A 175 12.21 4.86 2.08
CA THR A 175 11.97 4.94 3.52
C THR A 175 10.58 4.41 3.91
N ALA A 176 9.61 4.54 3.01
CA ALA A 176 8.28 3.97 3.18
C ALA A 176 8.19 2.46 2.86
N GLU A 177 9.29 1.84 2.40
CA GLU A 177 9.33 0.43 1.96
C GLU A 177 8.35 0.13 0.82
N ILE A 178 8.03 1.13 0.00
CA ILE A 178 7.13 1.02 -1.14
C ILE A 178 7.95 0.66 -2.38
N ASN A 179 7.81 -0.58 -2.85
CA ASN A 179 8.50 -1.06 -4.05
C ASN A 179 7.55 -1.31 -5.22
N SER A 180 6.41 -1.93 -4.97
CA SER A 180 5.37 -2.22 -5.96
C SER A 180 4.09 -1.49 -5.60
N VAL A 181 3.39 -0.95 -6.60
CA VAL A 181 2.15 -0.19 -6.39
C VAL A 181 1.10 -0.56 -7.43
N ARG A 182 -0.15 -0.22 -7.14
CA ARG A 182 -1.21 -0.23 -8.16
C ARG A 182 -1.47 1.19 -8.63
N GLY A 183 -1.50 1.36 -9.95
CA GLY A 183 -1.88 2.58 -10.63
C GLY A 183 -3.37 2.54 -11.01
N PHE A 184 -4.06 3.64 -10.76
CA PHE A 184 -5.41 3.91 -11.23
C PHE A 184 -5.40 5.18 -12.06
N HIS A 185 -5.88 5.05 -13.29
CA HIS A 185 -6.05 6.16 -14.18
C HIS A 185 -7.55 6.27 -14.54
N PRO A 186 -8.25 7.32 -14.07
CA PRO A 186 -9.70 7.42 -14.22
C PRO A 186 -10.16 7.67 -15.66
N PHE A 187 -9.28 8.12 -16.57
CA PHE A 187 -9.65 8.50 -17.95
C PHE A 187 -8.59 8.16 -18.99
N LYS A 188 -8.42 6.87 -19.35
CA LYS A 188 -7.69 6.56 -20.58
C LYS A 188 -8.53 6.96 -21.79
N TYR A 189 -7.89 7.21 -22.94
CA TYR A 189 -8.58 7.45 -24.23
C TYR A 189 -9.79 6.50 -24.35
N GLU A 190 -10.98 7.06 -24.60
CA GLU A 190 -12.32 6.41 -24.63
C GLU A 190 -13.15 6.44 -23.32
N GLY A 191 -12.69 7.10 -22.25
CA GLY A 191 -13.52 7.37 -21.06
C GLY A 191 -13.69 6.19 -20.11
N GLN A 192 -12.85 5.16 -20.27
CA GLN A 192 -12.77 4.03 -19.35
C GLN A 192 -11.63 4.24 -18.35
N ALA A 193 -11.90 3.88 -17.10
CA ALA A 193 -10.87 3.84 -16.07
C ALA A 193 -9.99 2.61 -16.27
N THR A 194 -8.68 2.76 -16.11
CA THR A 194 -7.71 1.67 -16.31
C THR A 194 -6.85 1.46 -15.09
N TRP A 195 -6.49 0.20 -14.86
CA TRP A 195 -5.66 -0.25 -13.76
C TRP A 195 -4.35 -0.78 -14.29
N MET A 196 -3.29 -0.59 -13.52
CA MET A 196 -1.96 -1.09 -13.86
C MET A 196 -1.25 -1.57 -12.59
N ASP A 197 -0.79 -2.81 -12.57
CA ASP A 197 0.18 -3.25 -11.57
C ASP A 197 1.57 -2.71 -11.96
N ILE A 198 2.20 -2.01 -11.03
CA ILE A 198 3.50 -1.38 -11.23
C ILE A 198 4.49 -2.08 -10.28
N PRO A 199 5.23 -3.08 -10.76
CA PRO A 199 6.09 -3.90 -9.90
C PRO A 199 7.32 -3.14 -9.38
N ASP A 200 7.64 -1.99 -9.97
CA ASP A 200 8.72 -1.11 -9.52
C ASP A 200 8.24 0.35 -9.55
N ILE A 201 8.07 0.96 -8.38
CA ILE A 201 7.68 2.35 -8.16
C ILE A 201 8.64 3.33 -8.84
N LYS A 202 9.86 2.91 -9.19
CA LYS A 202 10.75 3.76 -10.00
C LYS A 202 10.15 4.00 -11.39
N LYS A 203 9.38 3.06 -11.94
CA LYS A 203 8.63 3.29 -13.19
C LYS A 203 7.57 4.38 -13.03
N PHE A 204 7.02 4.54 -11.84
CA PHE A 204 6.16 5.69 -11.51
C PHE A 204 6.94 7.02 -11.51
N LEU A 205 8.20 7.02 -11.09
CA LEU A 205 9.04 8.24 -11.12
C LEU A 205 9.54 8.61 -12.52
N TYR A 206 9.51 7.68 -13.49
CA TYR A 206 10.23 7.82 -14.76
C TYR A 206 9.43 7.36 -15.98
N GLU A 207 9.22 8.27 -16.92
CA GLU A 207 9.12 7.96 -18.34
C GLU A 207 10.48 8.26 -19.01
N LYS A 208 11.07 7.26 -19.67
CA LYS A 208 12.39 7.40 -20.29
C LYS A 208 12.25 8.07 -21.65
N ASP A 209 12.64 9.34 -21.77
CA ASP A 209 12.77 10.03 -23.06
C ASP A 209 14.25 10.26 -23.39
N GLY A 210 14.85 9.30 -24.09
CA GLY A 210 16.28 9.32 -24.43
C GLY A 210 17.20 9.26 -23.20
N ASN A 211 17.99 10.32 -22.98
CA ASN A 211 18.91 10.48 -21.83
C ASN A 211 18.32 11.32 -20.68
N ALA A 212 17.06 11.75 -20.80
CA ALA A 212 16.38 12.55 -19.79
C ALA A 212 15.18 11.78 -19.21
N TYR A 213 14.85 12.07 -17.96
CA TYR A 213 13.66 11.57 -17.30
C TYR A 213 12.55 12.60 -17.47
N LYS A 214 11.39 12.18 -18.00
CA LYS A 214 10.17 12.99 -18.03
C LYS A 214 9.10 12.25 -17.24
N PHE A 215 8.25 12.99 -16.53
CA PHE A 215 6.96 12.44 -16.12
C PHE A 215 6.10 12.34 -17.39
N SER A 216 5.20 11.36 -17.49
CA SER A 216 4.24 11.35 -18.59
C SER A 216 3.34 12.57 -18.41
N TRP A 217 3.64 13.62 -19.17
CA TRP A 217 2.89 14.86 -19.09
C TRP A 217 1.42 14.52 -19.34
N ILE A 218 0.51 14.96 -18.45
CA ILE A 218 -0.94 15.20 -18.68
C ILE A 218 -1.96 14.29 -17.97
N ASN A 219 -1.62 13.40 -17.03
CA ASN A 219 -2.65 12.48 -16.49
C ASN A 219 -2.90 12.58 -14.98
N GLU A 220 -4.19 12.60 -14.62
CA GLU A 220 -4.70 12.33 -13.28
C GLU A 220 -4.37 10.88 -12.94
N GLU A 221 -3.41 10.66 -12.03
CA GLU A 221 -2.94 9.32 -11.70
C GLU A 221 -2.89 9.10 -10.20
N TYR A 222 -3.42 7.96 -9.77
CA TYR A 222 -3.44 7.54 -8.38
C TYR A 222 -2.62 6.27 -8.22
N TYR A 223 -1.82 6.24 -7.18
CA TYR A 223 -0.96 5.14 -6.82
C TYR A 223 -1.27 4.77 -5.38
N PHE A 224 -1.44 3.50 -5.10
CA PHE A 224 -1.89 3.07 -3.78
C PHE A 224 -1.40 1.66 -3.49
N ASP A 225 -1.41 1.29 -2.22
CA ASP A 225 -1.27 -0.10 -1.82
C ASP A 225 -2.63 -0.80 -1.77
N VAL A 226 -2.60 -2.12 -1.86
CA VAL A 226 -3.81 -2.93 -1.84
C VAL A 226 -4.59 -2.85 -0.52
N ASN A 227 -3.95 -2.41 0.56
CA ASN A 227 -4.63 -2.18 1.84
C ASN A 227 -5.27 -0.80 1.93
N GLU A 228 -5.05 0.09 0.95
CA GLU A 228 -5.46 1.49 0.96
C GLU A 228 -4.97 2.27 2.20
N ASP A 229 -3.84 1.86 2.79
CA ASP A 229 -3.20 2.52 3.91
C ASP A 229 -2.61 3.88 3.49
N TRP A 230 -2.24 4.00 2.22
CA TRP A 230 -1.72 5.23 1.63
C TRP A 230 -2.15 5.40 0.17
N ILE A 231 -2.18 6.65 -0.27
CA ILE A 231 -2.45 7.02 -1.66
C ILE A 231 -1.44 8.11 -2.05
N VAL A 232 -0.84 7.98 -3.21
CA VAL A 232 -0.09 9.03 -3.89
C VAL A 232 -0.89 9.45 -5.11
N TYR A 233 -1.12 10.75 -5.24
CA TYR A 233 -1.85 11.32 -6.35
C TYR A 233 -0.95 12.31 -7.10
N VAL A 234 -0.88 12.17 -8.42
CA VAL A 234 -0.17 13.10 -9.29
C VAL A 234 -1.17 13.78 -10.21
N SER A 235 -1.14 15.11 -10.20
CA SER A 235 -2.02 15.96 -11.00
C SER A 235 -1.33 16.43 -12.27
N HIS A 236 -2.12 16.62 -13.33
CA HIS A 236 -1.68 17.28 -14.55
C HIS A 236 -1.21 18.74 -14.31
N GLU A 237 -1.58 19.34 -13.16
CA GLU A 237 -1.13 20.67 -12.72
C GLU A 237 0.30 20.69 -12.14
N GLY A 238 1.03 19.56 -12.23
CA GLY A 238 2.43 19.48 -11.82
C GLY A 238 2.60 19.41 -10.30
N THR A 239 1.69 18.69 -9.63
CA THR A 239 1.73 18.48 -8.18
C THR A 239 1.68 17.02 -7.81
N ILE A 240 2.27 16.70 -6.66
CA ILE A 240 2.23 15.38 -6.06
C ILE A 240 1.66 15.50 -4.65
N THR A 241 0.68 14.65 -4.35
CA THR A 241 0.02 14.57 -3.05
C THR A 241 0.32 13.23 -2.42
N PHE A 242 0.76 13.23 -1.17
CA PHE A 242 0.94 12.03 -0.36
C PHE A 242 -0.17 11.99 0.70
N CYS A 243 -0.82 10.84 0.83
CA CYS A 243 -1.84 10.52 1.82
C CYS A 243 -1.45 9.28 2.62
N GLY A 244 -1.95 9.19 3.85
CA GLY A 244 -1.63 8.11 4.79
C GLY A 244 -0.59 8.57 5.81
N GLU A 245 -0.86 8.35 7.09
CA GLU A 245 -0.11 8.96 8.20
C GLU A 245 1.40 8.72 8.11
N ARG A 246 1.83 7.46 7.90
CA ARG A 246 3.25 7.11 7.76
C ARG A 246 3.89 7.79 6.54
N LEU A 247 3.22 7.74 5.38
CA LEU A 247 3.78 8.27 4.14
C LEU A 247 3.87 9.79 4.17
N VAL A 248 2.89 10.47 4.77
CA VAL A 248 2.88 11.91 4.99
C VAL A 248 4.04 12.35 5.88
N LEU A 249 4.25 11.67 7.02
CA LEU A 249 5.36 11.97 7.93
C LEU A 249 6.71 11.84 7.23
N ILE A 250 6.92 10.75 6.47
CA ILE A 250 8.14 10.53 5.69
C ILE A 250 8.32 11.62 4.64
N ALA A 251 7.26 11.97 3.90
CA ALA A 251 7.33 13.01 2.88
C ALA A 251 7.69 14.38 3.48
N GLU A 252 7.13 14.74 4.64
CA GLU A 252 7.45 15.99 5.35
C GLU A 252 8.87 16.04 5.92
N GLU A 253 9.43 14.89 6.29
CA GLU A 253 10.82 14.78 6.75
C GLU A 253 11.81 14.88 5.59
N VAL A 254 11.52 14.23 4.46
CA VAL A 254 12.44 14.11 3.32
C VAL A 254 12.37 15.31 2.38
N ILE A 255 11.16 15.80 2.06
CA ILE A 255 10.98 16.84 1.05
C ILE A 255 11.04 18.23 1.70
N PRO A 256 11.98 19.12 1.28
CA PRO A 256 12.09 20.45 1.84
C PRO A 256 10.79 21.26 1.74
N ARG A 257 10.49 22.01 2.79
CA ARG A 257 9.28 22.87 2.88
C ARG A 257 9.15 23.87 1.73
N GLU A 258 10.25 24.26 1.09
CA GLU A 258 10.21 25.17 -0.06
C GLU A 258 9.42 24.62 -1.25
N TYR A 259 9.26 23.29 -1.36
CA TYR A 259 8.45 22.64 -2.39
C TYR A 259 7.00 22.41 -1.96
N LYS A 260 6.68 22.56 -0.67
CA LYS A 260 5.34 22.33 -0.13
C LYS A 260 4.38 23.43 -0.60
N MET A 261 3.12 23.06 -0.86
CA MET A 261 2.04 23.97 -1.26
C MET A 261 1.04 24.20 -0.13
#